data_AF-X0YRB2-F1
#
_entry.id   AF-X0YRB2-F1
#
_cell.length_a   1.000
_cell.length_b   1.000
_cell.length_c   1.000
_cell.angle_alpha   90.00
_cell.angle_beta   90.00
_cell.angle_gamma   90.00
#
_symmetry.space_group_name_H-M   'P 1'
#
loop_
_entity.id
_entity.type
_entity.pdbx_description
1 polymer ?
#
loop_
_entity_poly.entity_id
_entity_poly.type
_entity_poly.pdbx_seq_one_letter_code
_entity_poly.pdbx_strand_id
1 'polypeptide(L)'
;MRIPKRGEKGFTLIELLIVVAILGVLAAVVIPNVGRFIGAGESEAKDTEFANIQAAVHSMMVDNEIAALPVPITTGTANMAAFPEVTATLITKGAPDAAFVTAAEAGLGVTLLTGYPLYGNTVINDVNGNGAYDAGDVLVVNYVATQNTTYLYTVDASGTVTQGAAAP
;
A
#
# COMPACT_ATOMS: atom_id res chain seq x y z
N MET A 1 14.44 33.38 62.25
CA MET A 1 13.10 33.45 61.64
C MET A 1 12.69 32.04 61.25
N ARG A 2 11.67 31.44 61.89
CA ARG A 2 11.22 30.06 61.63
C ARG A 2 10.01 30.12 60.69
N ILE A 3 10.13 29.50 59.53
CA ILE A 3 9.05 29.41 58.54
C ILE A 3 8.15 28.23 58.95
N PRO A 4 6.85 28.43 59.21
CA PRO A 4 5.95 27.33 59.55
C PRO A 4 5.74 26.43 58.33
N LYS A 5 6.01 25.13 58.47
CA LYS A 5 5.66 24.12 57.45
C LYS A 5 4.14 24.07 57.32
N ARG A 6 3.61 24.42 56.16
CA ARG A 6 2.20 24.18 55.80
C ARG A 6 1.96 22.67 55.87
N GLY A 7 0.97 22.26 56.66
CA GLY A 7 0.59 20.85 56.82
C GLY A 7 0.12 20.27 55.49
N GLU A 8 0.73 19.16 55.09
CA GLU A 8 0.27 18.35 53.97
C GLU A 8 -1.06 17.72 54.38
N LYS A 9 -2.16 18.18 53.78
CA LYS A 9 -3.47 17.57 53.95
C LYS A 9 -3.47 16.26 53.18
N GLY A 10 -3.44 15.14 53.90
CA GLY A 10 -3.57 13.81 53.29
C GLY A 10 -4.90 13.65 52.57
N PHE A 11 -4.87 12.97 51.42
CA PHE A 11 -6.04 12.62 50.64
C PHE A 11 -6.93 11.66 51.46
N THR A 12 -8.23 11.93 51.54
CA THR A 12 -9.13 11.08 52.31
C THR A 12 -9.47 9.81 51.53
N LEU A 13 -9.67 8.69 52.23
CA LEU A 13 -10.07 7.42 51.59
C LEU A 13 -11.42 7.54 50.88
N ILE A 14 -12.32 8.39 51.38
CA ILE A 14 -13.63 8.63 50.76
C ILE A 14 -13.50 9.40 49.44
N GLU A 15 -12.57 10.36 49.35
CA GLU A 15 -12.27 11.05 48.08
C GLU A 15 -11.77 10.05 47.04
N LEU A 16 -10.90 9.12 47.43
CA LEU A 16 -10.38 8.11 46.50
C LEU A 16 -11.46 7.11 46.07
N LEU A 17 -12.35 6.72 46.99
CA LEU A 17 -13.47 5.81 46.72
C LEU A 17 -14.45 6.38 45.70
N ILE A 18 -14.83 7.65 45.82
CA ILE A 18 -15.76 8.28 44.86
C ILE A 18 -15.11 8.41 43.48
N VAL A 19 -13.81 8.73 43.42
CA VAL A 19 -13.09 8.86 42.15
C VAL A 19 -13.08 7.52 41.39
N VAL A 20 -12.74 6.41 42.04
CA VAL A 20 -12.73 5.10 41.37
C VAL A 20 -14.13 4.63 41.00
N ALA A 21 -15.16 5.00 41.77
CA ALA A 21 -16.55 4.72 41.43
C ALA A 21 -16.98 5.43 40.14
N ILE A 22 -16.66 6.74 40.01
CA ILE A 22 -16.96 7.51 38.79
C ILE A 22 -16.13 6.98 37.61
N LEU A 23 -14.84 6.71 37.80
CA LEU A 23 -13.99 6.12 36.75
C LEU A 23 -14.51 4.76 36.29
N GLY A 24 -15.05 3.94 37.19
CA GLY A 24 -15.66 2.65 36.85
C GLY A 24 -16.90 2.80 35.94
N VAL A 25 -17.78 3.77 36.24
CA VAL A 25 -18.95 4.06 35.40
C VAL A 25 -18.54 4.59 34.03
N LEU A 26 -17.56 5.52 33.98
CA LEU A 26 -17.05 6.06 32.73
C LEU A 26 -16.39 4.97 31.86
N ALA A 27 -15.58 4.11 32.47
CA ALA A 27 -14.91 3.02 31.77
C ALA A 27 -15.91 2.03 31.15
N ALA A 28 -17.00 1.70 31.87
CA ALA A 28 -18.03 0.78 31.40
C ALA A 28 -18.72 1.25 30.10
N VAL A 29 -18.88 2.57 29.91
CA VAL A 29 -19.50 3.14 28.71
C VAL A 29 -18.48 3.37 27.59
N VAL A 30 -17.27 3.84 27.93
CA VAL A 30 -16.27 4.25 26.94
C VAL A 30 -15.61 3.06 26.25
N ILE A 31 -15.24 2.01 27.00
CA ILE A 31 -14.51 0.85 26.47
C ILE A 31 -15.21 0.18 25.28
N PRO A 32 -16.51 -0.21 25.35
CA PRO A 32 -17.17 -0.86 24.22
C PRO A 32 -17.29 0.06 22.99
N ASN A 33 -17.46 1.38 23.20
CA ASN A 33 -17.56 2.34 22.11
C ASN A 33 -16.23 2.55 21.38
N VAL A 34 -15.12 2.62 22.11
CA VAL A 34 -13.78 2.77 21.52
C VAL A 34 -13.40 1.53 20.71
N GLY A 35 -13.69 0.31 21.22
CA GLY A 35 -13.44 -0.93 20.47
C GLY A 35 -14.19 -0.99 19.14
N ARG A 36 -15.46 -0.58 19.13
CA ARG A 36 -16.27 -0.49 17.89
C ARG A 36 -15.73 0.55 16.91
N PHE A 37 -15.28 1.70 17.41
CA PHE A 37 -14.72 2.76 16.58
C PHE A 37 -13.42 2.33 15.89
N ILE A 38 -12.52 1.67 16.62
CA ILE A 38 -11.27 1.14 16.05
C ILE A 38 -11.55 0.09 14.98
N GLY A 39 -12.43 -0.89 15.28
CA GLY A 39 -12.77 -1.93 14.31
C GLY A 39 -13.46 -1.38 13.04
N ALA A 40 -14.30 -0.34 13.17
CA ALA A 40 -14.86 0.34 12.02
C ALA A 40 -13.78 1.07 11.21
N GLY A 41 -12.85 1.75 11.87
CA GLY A 41 -11.72 2.42 11.21
C GLY A 41 -10.82 1.45 10.43
N GLU A 42 -10.58 0.25 10.96
CA GLU A 42 -9.82 -0.81 10.27
C GLU A 42 -10.56 -1.30 9.01
N SER A 43 -11.89 -1.48 9.09
CA SER A 43 -12.69 -1.88 7.93
C SER A 43 -12.68 -0.82 6.82
N GLU A 44 -12.87 0.45 7.18
CA GLU A 44 -12.86 1.54 6.20
C GLU A 44 -11.47 1.72 5.57
N ALA A 45 -10.40 1.56 6.36
CA ALA A 45 -9.04 1.59 5.84
C ALA A 45 -8.79 0.44 4.86
N LYS A 46 -9.27 -0.76 5.20
CA LYS A 46 -9.21 -1.95 4.34
C LYS A 46 -9.92 -1.73 3.00
N ASP A 47 -11.13 -1.18 3.03
CA ASP A 47 -11.92 -0.92 1.82
C ASP A 47 -11.30 0.19 0.95
N THR A 48 -10.75 1.23 1.59
CA THR A 48 -10.02 2.29 0.90
C THR A 48 -8.76 1.78 0.21
N GLU A 49 -7.98 0.92 0.89
CA GLU A 49 -6.78 0.30 0.32
C GLU A 49 -7.15 -0.57 -0.90
N PHE A 50 -8.20 -1.39 -0.78
CA PHE A 50 -8.72 -2.19 -1.89
C PHE A 50 -9.12 -1.33 -3.09
N ALA A 51 -9.91 -0.26 -2.87
CA ALA A 51 -10.35 0.63 -3.93
C ALA A 51 -9.17 1.30 -4.64
N ASN A 52 -8.15 1.74 -3.88
CA ASN A 52 -6.94 2.34 -4.42
C ASN A 52 -6.17 1.36 -5.32
N ILE A 53 -6.03 0.10 -4.89
CA ILE A 53 -5.31 -0.92 -5.67
C ILE A 53 -6.09 -1.30 -6.92
N GLN A 54 -7.41 -1.47 -6.83
CA GLN A 54 -8.26 -1.76 -7.99
C GLN A 54 -8.19 -0.63 -9.04
N ALA A 55 -8.24 0.63 -8.59
CA ALA A 55 -8.11 1.79 -9.48
C ALA A 55 -6.71 1.86 -10.10
N ALA A 56 -5.67 1.54 -9.34
CA ALA A 56 -4.29 1.51 -9.81
C ALA A 56 -4.07 0.43 -10.87
N VAL A 57 -4.60 -0.79 -10.69
CA VAL A 57 -4.53 -1.86 -11.69
C VAL A 57 -5.21 -1.43 -12.99
N HIS A 58 -6.41 -0.86 -12.92
CA HIS A 58 -7.11 -0.40 -14.12
C HIS A 58 -6.39 0.76 -14.82
N SER A 59 -5.89 1.74 -14.05
CA SER A 59 -5.13 2.86 -14.60
C SER A 59 -3.89 2.34 -15.33
N MET A 60 -3.18 1.40 -14.72
CA MET A 60 -2.04 0.73 -15.34
C MET A 60 -2.43 0.03 -16.64
N MET A 61 -3.51 -0.76 -16.64
CA MET A 61 -3.93 -1.49 -17.84
C MET A 61 -4.32 -0.56 -18.99
N VAL A 62 -4.97 0.56 -18.67
CA VAL A 62 -5.32 1.61 -19.65
C VAL A 62 -4.08 2.32 -20.19
N ASP A 63 -3.18 2.75 -19.31
CA ASP A 63 -1.97 3.48 -19.69
C ASP A 63 -1.02 2.62 -20.55
N ASN A 64 -1.00 1.31 -20.29
CA ASN A 64 -0.23 0.33 -21.05
C ASN A 64 -0.99 -0.28 -22.23
N GLU A 65 -2.25 0.14 -22.46
CA GLU A 65 -3.10 -0.30 -23.57
C GLU A 65 -3.26 -1.84 -23.65
N ILE A 66 -3.32 -2.50 -22.49
CA ILE A 66 -3.48 -3.95 -22.39
C ILE A 66 -4.92 -4.34 -22.04
N ALA A 67 -5.46 -5.32 -22.77
CA ALA A 67 -6.80 -5.85 -22.53
C ALA A 67 -6.83 -6.96 -21.46
N ALA A 68 -5.68 -7.58 -21.17
CA ALA A 68 -5.54 -8.62 -20.16
C ALA A 68 -4.12 -8.60 -19.58
N LEU A 69 -4.01 -8.94 -18.30
CA LEU A 69 -2.73 -9.13 -17.62
C LEU A 69 -2.07 -10.43 -18.13
N PRO A 70 -0.85 -10.37 -18.69
CA PRO A 70 -0.11 -11.55 -19.14
C PRO A 70 0.14 -12.56 -18.01
N VAL A 71 0.49 -12.06 -16.81
CA VAL A 71 0.74 -12.89 -15.63
C VAL A 71 -0.09 -12.38 -14.44
N PRO A 72 -1.31 -12.92 -14.22
CA PRO A 72 -2.11 -12.58 -13.06
C PRO A 72 -1.52 -13.13 -11.75
N ILE A 73 -1.72 -12.40 -10.65
CA ILE A 73 -1.32 -12.84 -9.30
C ILE A 73 -2.41 -13.73 -8.71
N THR A 74 -2.13 -15.03 -8.63
CA THR A 74 -3.04 -16.02 -8.02
C THR A 74 -2.73 -16.33 -6.56
N THR A 75 -1.51 -16.01 -6.10
CA THR A 75 -1.10 -16.11 -4.69
C THR A 75 -0.98 -14.71 -4.10
N GLY A 76 -1.77 -14.40 -3.06
CA GLY A 76 -1.87 -13.05 -2.52
C GLY A 76 -0.52 -12.47 -2.09
N THR A 77 -0.24 -11.22 -2.46
CA THR A 77 0.97 -10.47 -2.09
C THR A 77 0.60 -9.11 -1.52
N ALA A 78 1.42 -8.61 -0.59
CA ALA A 78 1.33 -7.24 -0.10
C ALA A 78 2.38 -6.30 -0.73
N ASN A 79 3.28 -6.84 -1.55
CA ASN A 79 4.32 -6.05 -2.20
C ASN A 79 3.85 -5.55 -3.57
N MET A 80 3.52 -4.26 -3.65
CA MET A 80 3.05 -3.56 -4.85
C MET A 80 4.14 -3.34 -5.91
N ALA A 81 5.42 -3.54 -5.56
CA ALA A 81 6.49 -3.60 -6.55
C ALA A 81 6.52 -4.96 -7.29
N ALA A 82 5.78 -5.96 -6.77
CA ALA A 82 5.66 -7.30 -7.35
C ALA A 82 4.26 -7.57 -7.94
N PHE A 83 3.36 -6.59 -7.91
CA PHE A 83 1.95 -6.73 -8.26
C PHE A 83 1.53 -5.67 -9.28
N PRO A 84 0.65 -5.96 -10.26
CA PRO A 84 0.12 -7.27 -10.61
C PRO A 84 1.11 -8.19 -11.35
N GLU A 85 2.24 -7.69 -11.84
CA GLU A 85 3.16 -8.52 -12.62
C GLU A 85 4.61 -8.10 -12.38
N VAL A 86 5.46 -9.09 -12.09
CA VAL A 86 6.91 -8.99 -12.28
C VAL A 86 7.38 -10.20 -13.07
N THR A 87 7.59 -10.00 -14.38
CA THR A 87 8.22 -10.97 -15.27
C THR A 87 9.68 -10.60 -15.51
N ALA A 88 10.51 -11.52 -15.99
CA ALA A 88 11.92 -11.23 -16.28
C ALA A 88 12.15 -10.49 -17.62
N THR A 89 11.07 -10.07 -18.31
CA THR A 89 11.11 -9.46 -19.65
C THR A 89 10.58 -8.04 -19.68
N LEU A 90 11.35 -7.10 -20.21
CA LEU A 90 10.92 -5.70 -20.39
C LEU A 90 9.65 -5.67 -21.24
N ILE A 91 8.62 -4.99 -20.74
CA ILE A 91 7.36 -4.84 -21.47
C ILE A 91 7.28 -3.41 -22.01
N THR A 92 7.08 -3.28 -23.32
CA THR A 92 6.79 -2.00 -23.97
C THR A 92 5.28 -1.74 -23.93
N LYS A 93 4.91 -0.46 -23.82
CA LYS A 93 3.51 -0.01 -23.89
C LYS A 93 2.81 -0.59 -25.13
N GLY A 94 1.61 -1.14 -24.96
CA GLY A 94 0.75 -1.62 -26.05
C GLY A 94 1.17 -2.95 -26.67
N ALA A 95 2.14 -3.67 -26.07
CA ALA A 95 2.62 -4.94 -26.61
C ALA A 95 2.43 -6.10 -25.61
N PRO A 96 1.25 -6.74 -25.59
CA PRO A 96 1.03 -7.97 -24.81
C PRO A 96 1.85 -9.17 -25.34
N ASP A 97 2.45 -9.04 -26.53
CA ASP A 97 3.04 -10.11 -27.34
C ASP A 97 4.36 -9.73 -28.06
N ALA A 98 4.97 -8.57 -27.76
CA ALA A 98 6.28 -8.23 -28.34
C ALA A 98 7.36 -9.20 -27.83
N ALA A 99 8.02 -9.85 -28.78
CA ALA A 99 9.17 -10.70 -28.50
C ALA A 99 10.29 -9.89 -27.85
N PHE A 100 10.40 -10.03 -26.52
CA PHE A 100 11.58 -10.04 -25.67
C PHE A 100 12.85 -9.39 -26.29
N VAL A 101 13.02 -8.07 -26.15
CA VAL A 101 14.37 -7.48 -26.26
C VAL A 101 15.07 -7.75 -24.94
N THR A 102 16.02 -8.68 -24.97
CA THR A 102 16.89 -8.96 -23.82
C THR A 102 17.79 -7.73 -23.60
N ALA A 103 17.51 -6.96 -22.55
CA ALA A 103 18.39 -5.88 -22.10
C ALA A 103 19.66 -6.47 -21.46
N ALA A 104 20.57 -7.00 -22.29
CA ALA A 104 21.98 -6.90 -21.96
C ALA A 104 22.41 -5.51 -22.42
N GLU A 105 22.73 -4.61 -21.48
CA GLU A 105 23.72 -3.50 -21.54
C GLU A 105 23.41 -2.51 -20.40
N ALA A 106 23.63 -2.91 -19.14
CA ALA A 106 23.45 -2.03 -17.99
C ALA A 106 24.80 -1.52 -17.46
N GLY A 107 25.27 -0.41 -18.03
CA GLY A 107 26.33 0.43 -17.48
C GLY A 107 25.82 1.58 -16.59
N LEU A 108 24.52 1.65 -16.27
CA LEU A 108 23.89 2.85 -15.73
C LEU A 108 23.19 2.70 -14.36
N GLY A 109 23.34 1.58 -13.65
CA GLY A 109 22.87 1.47 -12.25
C GLY A 109 21.36 1.63 -12.04
N VAL A 110 20.55 1.54 -13.11
CA VAL A 110 19.09 1.51 -13.06
C VAL A 110 18.64 0.05 -12.95
N THR A 111 17.98 -0.31 -11.85
CA THR A 111 17.30 -1.60 -11.74
C THR A 111 16.02 -1.51 -12.55
N LEU A 112 16.01 -2.08 -13.74
CA LEU A 112 14.79 -2.22 -14.53
C LEU A 112 13.84 -3.13 -13.76
N LEU A 113 12.71 -2.57 -13.31
CA LEU A 113 11.61 -3.37 -12.79
C LEU A 113 10.79 -3.83 -13.98
N THR A 114 10.69 -5.13 -14.10
CA THR A 114 10.33 -5.80 -15.34
C THR A 114 8.93 -6.38 -15.17
N GLY A 115 7.98 -5.99 -16.03
CA GLY A 115 6.55 -6.27 -15.82
C GLY A 115 5.71 -4.99 -15.74
N TYR A 116 4.48 -5.12 -15.22
CA TYR A 116 3.57 -4.01 -14.99
C TYR A 116 3.30 -3.73 -13.50
N PRO A 117 4.32 -3.48 -12.66
CA PRO A 117 4.10 -3.28 -11.24
C PRO A 117 3.46 -1.93 -10.92
N LEU A 118 2.69 -1.89 -9.82
CA LEU A 118 2.01 -0.68 -9.37
C LEU A 118 2.95 0.32 -8.68
N TYR A 119 4.02 -0.18 -8.06
CA TYR A 119 5.05 0.63 -7.41
C TYR A 119 6.42 0.41 -8.05
N GLY A 120 7.16 1.50 -8.26
CA GLY A 120 8.54 1.44 -8.72
C GLY A 120 8.70 0.92 -10.16
N ASN A 121 7.67 1.02 -11.00
CA ASN A 121 7.84 0.72 -12.42
C ASN A 121 8.79 1.73 -13.08
N THR A 122 9.54 1.23 -14.05
CA THR A 122 10.33 2.05 -14.97
C THR A 122 9.70 1.88 -16.35
N VAL A 123 8.64 2.65 -16.65
CA VAL A 123 8.18 2.79 -18.02
C VAL A 123 9.19 3.68 -18.74
N ILE A 124 9.89 3.15 -19.72
CA ILE A 124 10.70 3.93 -20.66
C ILE A 124 9.79 4.22 -21.85
N ASN A 125 9.31 5.45 -21.97
CA ASN A 125 8.68 5.89 -23.21
C ASN A 125 9.79 6.21 -24.20
N ASP A 126 10.13 5.26 -25.06
CA ASP A 126 11.11 5.43 -26.13
C ASP A 126 10.61 6.48 -27.13
N VAL A 127 11.01 7.74 -26.91
CA VAL A 127 10.49 8.90 -27.65
C VAL A 127 10.95 8.88 -29.11
N ASN A 128 12.02 8.16 -29.44
CA ASN A 128 12.62 8.16 -30.77
C ASN A 128 12.54 6.81 -31.51
N GLY A 129 11.98 5.77 -30.88
CA GLY A 129 11.71 4.47 -31.47
C GLY A 129 12.97 3.67 -31.79
N ASN A 130 14.09 3.94 -31.13
CA ASN A 130 15.37 3.29 -31.39
C ASN A 130 15.59 2.00 -30.55
N GLY A 131 14.68 1.70 -29.62
CA GLY A 131 14.76 0.55 -28.73
C GLY A 131 15.86 0.64 -27.66
N ALA A 132 16.43 1.82 -27.43
CA ALA A 132 17.52 2.10 -26.50
C ALA A 132 17.12 3.19 -25.49
N TYR A 133 17.52 3.03 -24.23
CA TYR A 133 17.32 4.05 -23.22
C TYR A 133 18.24 5.24 -23.47
N ASP A 134 17.69 6.45 -23.64
CA ASP A 134 18.46 7.67 -23.83
C ASP A 134 17.98 8.84 -22.96
N ALA A 135 18.73 9.95 -23.04
CA ALA A 135 18.50 11.13 -22.20
C ALA A 135 17.17 11.86 -22.50
N GLY A 136 16.45 11.47 -23.55
CA GLY A 136 15.11 11.96 -23.90
C GLY A 136 13.96 11.17 -23.28
N ASP A 137 14.24 10.01 -22.66
CA ASP A 137 13.20 9.15 -22.13
C ASP A 137 12.71 9.60 -20.75
N VAL A 138 11.40 9.55 -20.56
CA VAL A 138 10.73 9.92 -19.30
C VAL A 138 10.65 8.71 -18.38
N LEU A 139 11.09 8.89 -17.14
CA LEU A 139 11.23 7.83 -16.14
C LEU A 139 10.22 7.99 -14.98
N VAL A 140 9.60 6.86 -14.65
CA VAL A 140 8.89 6.55 -13.39
C VAL A 140 7.52 7.18 -13.23
N VAL A 141 6.48 6.35 -13.27
CA VAL A 141 5.12 6.68 -12.79
C VAL A 141 4.68 5.60 -11.81
N ASN A 142 4.54 5.95 -10.53
CA ASN A 142 3.92 5.06 -9.58
C ASN A 142 2.40 5.15 -9.69
N TYR A 143 1.72 4.01 -9.78
CA TYR A 143 0.26 3.93 -9.70
C TYR A 143 -0.23 3.91 -8.25
N VAL A 144 0.63 3.48 -7.31
CA VAL A 144 0.37 3.54 -5.86
C VAL A 144 1.51 4.22 -5.12
N ALA A 145 1.20 4.89 -4.01
CA ALA A 145 2.20 5.62 -3.22
C ALA A 145 3.03 4.70 -2.29
N THR A 146 2.53 3.51 -1.96
CA THR A 146 3.15 2.60 -0.99
C THR A 146 3.63 1.33 -1.66
N GLN A 147 4.83 0.89 -1.28
CA GLN A 147 5.38 -0.38 -1.75
C GLN A 147 4.69 -1.57 -1.07
N ASN A 148 4.40 -1.48 0.22
CA ASN A 148 3.79 -2.55 0.98
C ASN A 148 2.41 -2.14 1.49
N THR A 149 1.47 -3.08 1.43
CA THR A 149 0.08 -2.92 1.88
C THR A 149 -0.19 -3.69 3.16
N THR A 150 -1.28 -3.37 3.87
CA THR A 150 -1.65 -4.09 5.09
C THR A 150 -2.25 -5.47 4.78
N TYR A 151 -2.93 -5.61 3.64
CA TYR A 151 -3.55 -6.86 3.22
C TYR A 151 -2.83 -7.49 2.03
N LEU A 152 -3.07 -8.79 1.83
CA LEU A 152 -2.63 -9.52 0.65
C LEU A 152 -3.64 -9.33 -0.49
N TYR A 153 -3.16 -9.15 -1.71
CA TYR A 153 -4.00 -8.96 -2.89
C TYR A 153 -3.65 -9.97 -3.99
N THR A 154 -4.69 -10.45 -4.67
CA THR A 154 -4.61 -11.19 -5.93
C THR A 154 -5.30 -10.39 -7.03
N VAL A 155 -5.01 -10.72 -8.28
CA VAL A 155 -5.62 -10.09 -9.45
C VAL A 155 -5.75 -11.12 -10.55
N ASP A 156 -6.92 -11.17 -11.19
CA ASP A 156 -7.14 -12.06 -12.33
C ASP A 156 -6.65 -11.45 -13.64
N ALA A 157 -6.71 -12.22 -14.73
CA ALA A 157 -6.26 -11.75 -16.05
C ALA A 157 -7.06 -10.54 -16.57
N SER A 158 -8.26 -10.28 -16.05
CA SER A 158 -9.11 -9.14 -16.45
C SER A 158 -8.82 -7.86 -15.65
N GLY A 159 -7.91 -7.92 -14.67
CA GLY A 159 -7.62 -6.79 -13.78
C GLY A 159 -8.52 -6.72 -12.55
N THR A 160 -9.37 -7.73 -12.30
CA THR A 160 -10.21 -7.77 -11.11
C THR A 160 -9.36 -8.13 -9.90
N VAL A 161 -9.26 -7.20 -8.95
CA VAL A 161 -8.51 -7.38 -7.70
C VAL A 161 -9.36 -8.12 -6.68
N THR A 162 -8.75 -9.02 -5.91
CA THR A 162 -9.37 -9.63 -4.74
C THR A 162 -8.49 -9.39 -3.52
N GLN A 163 -9.12 -8.95 -2.44
CA GLN A 163 -8.45 -8.72 -1.16
C GLN A 163 -8.52 -9.96 -0.27
N GLY A 164 -7.37 -10.35 0.29
CA GLY A 164 -7.20 -11.50 1.17
C GLY A 164 -7.07 -11.12 2.65
N ALA A 165 -6.37 -11.98 3.39
CA ALA A 165 -6.05 -11.77 4.79
C ALA A 165 -5.01 -10.65 4.98
N ALA A 166 -4.84 -10.20 6.22
CA ALA A 166 -3.73 -9.31 6.58
C ALA A 166 -2.39 -9.98 6.24
N ALA A 167 -1.46 -9.17 5.76
CA ALA A 167 -0.10 -9.62 5.46
C ALA A 167 0.63 -10.03 6.76
N PRO A 168 1.50 -11.05 6.71
CA PRO A 168 2.27 -11.50 7.86
C PRO A 168 3.35 -10.51 8.31
#